data_AF-A0A7S4IN54-F1
#
_entry.id   AF-A0A7S4IN54-F1
#
_cell.length_a   1.000
_cell.length_b   1.000
_cell.length_c   1.000
_cell.angle_alpha   90.00
_cell.angle_beta   90.00
_cell.angle_gamma   90.00
#
_symmetry.space_group_name_H-M   'P 1'
#
loop_
_entity.id
_entity.type
_entity.pdbx_description
1 polymer ?
#
loop_
_entity_poly.entity_id
_entity_poly.type
_entity_poly.pdbx_seq_one_letter_code
_entity_poly.pdbx_strand_id
1 'polypeptide(L)'
;DNFGSGVAVWGDTAVVGATVDADRGSKSGSVYVFVRAGTTWSLQQKLVPSDVARNDLFGRRVALSGNTLVAGAQWDDSKSGSAYIFRRTGTFWEQQAKIKALDAKSDSWFGFAVAIWESTIAVAAQWDDDGGTDSGSVYVFEEKSAGVWTQKAKLKARDTVAKDDFGYSVAVYGDKMIIGADADDDGGKLSGGAYVFQRAESSWIEMTTSKMRGSYGEMLGYSVALSESHVVVGTYGADAAYIFELN
;
A
#
# COMPACT_ATOMS: atom_id res chain seq x y z
N ASP A 1 -8.82 -14.70 -13.32
CA ASP A 1 -8.92 -13.97 -12.04
C ASP A 1 -7.73 -13.02 -11.78
N ASN A 2 -6.68 -12.99 -12.62
CA ASN A 2 -5.47 -12.19 -12.38
C ASN A 2 -4.81 -12.53 -11.03
N PHE A 3 -4.78 -13.82 -10.72
CA PHE A 3 -4.09 -14.36 -9.55
C PHE A 3 -2.60 -13.98 -9.57
N GLY A 4 -2.10 -13.47 -8.46
CA GLY A 4 -0.74 -12.92 -8.37
C GLY A 4 -0.67 -11.40 -8.51
N SER A 5 -1.80 -10.69 -8.61
CA SER A 5 -1.81 -9.22 -8.76
C SER A 5 -1.17 -8.47 -7.58
N GLY A 6 -1.20 -9.09 -6.40
CA GLY A 6 -0.46 -8.68 -5.22
C GLY A 6 -0.01 -9.91 -4.45
N VAL A 7 1.19 -9.86 -3.87
CA VAL A 7 1.76 -10.97 -3.09
C VAL A 7 2.43 -10.39 -1.85
N ALA A 8 2.19 -11.01 -0.69
CA ALA A 8 2.95 -10.74 0.52
C ALA A 8 3.21 -12.04 1.29
N VAL A 9 4.30 -12.07 2.06
CA VAL A 9 4.72 -13.24 2.85
C VAL A 9 5.17 -12.79 4.23
N TRP A 10 4.79 -13.57 5.25
CA TRP A 10 5.26 -13.40 6.62
C TRP A 10 5.42 -14.78 7.26
N GLY A 11 6.66 -15.16 7.55
CA GLY A 11 6.98 -16.50 8.03
C GLY A 11 6.45 -17.59 7.09
N ASP A 12 5.64 -18.50 7.62
CA ASP A 12 5.02 -19.61 6.88
C ASP A 12 3.65 -19.26 6.27
N THR A 13 3.29 -17.98 6.15
CA THR A 13 2.03 -17.54 5.53
C THR A 13 2.31 -16.68 4.30
N ALA A 14 1.66 -16.99 3.19
CA ALA A 14 1.70 -16.20 1.96
C ALA A 14 0.28 -15.81 1.56
N VAL A 15 0.10 -14.59 1.07
CA VAL A 15 -1.20 -14.07 0.64
C VAL A 15 -1.09 -13.61 -0.80
N VAL A 16 -2.08 -13.97 -1.61
CA VAL A 16 -2.06 -13.72 -3.05
C VAL A 16 -3.40 -13.14 -3.50
N GLY A 17 -3.35 -11.96 -4.09
CA GLY A 17 -4.51 -11.28 -4.67
C GLY A 17 -4.92 -11.84 -6.02
N ALA A 18 -6.22 -11.79 -6.30
CA ALA A 18 -6.80 -12.14 -7.60
C ALA A 18 -7.90 -11.12 -7.96
N THR A 19 -7.47 -9.99 -8.52
CA THR A 19 -8.31 -8.78 -8.74
C THR A 19 -9.46 -8.92 -9.72
N VAL A 20 -9.40 -9.89 -10.62
CA VAL A 20 -10.41 -10.13 -11.66
C VAL A 20 -11.25 -11.36 -11.31
N ASP A 21 -11.08 -11.92 -10.11
CA ASP A 21 -12.03 -12.88 -9.55
C ASP A 21 -13.43 -12.26 -9.49
N ALA A 22 -14.45 -13.08 -9.75
CA ALA A 22 -15.79 -12.61 -10.04
C ALA A 22 -16.87 -13.20 -9.11
N ASP A 23 -16.48 -13.70 -7.94
CA ASP A 23 -17.39 -14.29 -6.95
C ASP A 23 -18.57 -13.37 -6.57
N ARG A 24 -18.36 -12.04 -6.59
CA ARG A 24 -19.40 -11.02 -6.31
C ARG A 24 -19.62 -10.06 -7.48
N GLY A 25 -19.33 -10.51 -8.69
CA GLY A 25 -19.44 -9.74 -9.92
C GLY A 25 -18.08 -9.47 -10.56
N SER A 26 -18.07 -9.11 -11.85
CA SER A 26 -16.83 -8.88 -12.59
C SER A 26 -15.89 -7.93 -11.85
N LYS A 27 -14.62 -8.34 -11.68
CA LYS A 27 -13.58 -7.53 -11.02
C LYS A 27 -13.92 -7.15 -9.57
N SER A 28 -14.72 -7.96 -8.87
CA SER A 28 -14.90 -7.80 -7.42
C SER A 28 -13.59 -8.09 -6.70
N GLY A 29 -12.87 -9.12 -7.14
CA GLY A 29 -11.59 -9.50 -6.58
C GLY A 29 -11.70 -10.44 -5.37
N SER A 30 -10.59 -11.08 -5.03
CA SER A 30 -10.44 -11.97 -3.88
C SER A 30 -8.98 -12.03 -3.41
N VAL A 31 -8.75 -12.55 -2.20
CA VAL A 31 -7.40 -12.82 -1.67
C VAL A 31 -7.33 -14.27 -1.20
N TYR A 32 -6.27 -14.97 -1.58
CA TYR A 32 -6.02 -16.35 -1.20
C TYR A 32 -4.89 -16.40 -0.17
N VAL A 33 -5.10 -17.14 0.90
CA VAL A 33 -4.10 -17.36 1.96
C VAL A 33 -3.55 -18.77 1.86
N PHE A 34 -2.24 -18.87 1.78
CA PHE A 34 -1.50 -20.13 1.76
C PHE A 34 -0.66 -20.26 3.03
N VAL A 35 -0.51 -21.48 3.51
CA VAL A 35 0.38 -21.82 4.63
C VAL A 35 1.39 -22.86 4.21
N ARG A 36 2.62 -22.73 4.74
CA ARG A 36 3.72 -23.64 4.48
C ARG A 36 3.86 -24.65 5.61
N ALA A 37 3.99 -25.93 5.25
CA ALA A 37 4.43 -27.00 6.14
C ALA A 37 5.63 -27.70 5.51
N GLY A 38 6.82 -27.53 6.10
CA GLY A 38 8.09 -27.96 5.48
C GLY A 38 8.35 -27.20 4.19
N THR A 39 8.35 -27.90 3.05
CA THR A 39 8.53 -27.30 1.71
C THR A 39 7.22 -27.12 0.94
N THR A 40 6.09 -27.55 1.49
CA THR A 40 4.81 -27.58 0.78
C THR A 40 3.95 -26.40 1.19
N TRP A 41 3.46 -25.65 0.20
CA TRP A 41 2.43 -24.63 0.37
C TRP A 41 1.06 -25.21 0.06
N SER A 42 0.09 -24.99 0.94
CA SER A 42 -1.31 -25.38 0.73
C SER A 42 -2.24 -24.20 0.95
N LEU A 43 -3.31 -24.12 0.15
CA LEU A 43 -4.36 -23.11 0.33
C LEU A 43 -5.04 -23.33 1.70
N GLN A 44 -5.00 -22.31 2.54
CA GLN A 44 -5.68 -22.28 3.84
C GLN A 44 -7.09 -21.71 3.70
N GLN A 45 -7.26 -20.59 3.00
CA GLN A 45 -8.55 -19.89 2.91
C GLN A 45 -8.60 -18.96 1.68
N LYS A 46 -9.80 -18.81 1.08
CA LYS A 46 -10.12 -17.71 0.16
C LYS A 46 -10.90 -16.65 0.94
N LEU A 47 -10.49 -15.39 0.83
CA LEU A 47 -11.07 -14.23 1.49
C LEU A 47 -11.82 -13.38 0.47
N VAL A 48 -13.08 -13.11 0.77
CA VAL A 48 -13.97 -12.26 0.00
C VAL A 48 -14.79 -11.44 1.02
N PRO A 49 -14.60 -10.10 1.09
CA PRO A 49 -15.39 -9.25 1.96
C PRO A 49 -16.89 -9.39 1.67
N SER A 50 -17.74 -9.19 2.68
CA SER A 50 -19.19 -9.37 2.51
C SER A 50 -19.83 -8.31 1.61
N ASP A 51 -19.25 -7.11 1.58
CA ASP A 51 -19.71 -5.93 0.85
C ASP A 51 -18.94 -5.67 -0.45
N VAL A 52 -17.99 -6.54 -0.83
CA VAL A 52 -17.27 -6.38 -2.10
C VAL A 52 -18.24 -6.49 -3.28
N ALA A 53 -18.12 -5.56 -4.21
CA ALA A 53 -18.99 -5.38 -5.35
C ALA A 53 -18.21 -5.38 -6.68
N ARG A 54 -18.95 -5.30 -7.78
CA ARG A 54 -18.39 -5.27 -9.13
C ARG A 54 -17.44 -4.07 -9.28
N ASN A 55 -16.24 -4.34 -9.81
CA ASN A 55 -15.16 -3.39 -10.06
C ASN A 55 -14.40 -2.86 -8.84
N ASP A 56 -14.59 -3.38 -7.63
CA ASP A 56 -13.84 -2.88 -6.47
C ASP A 56 -12.33 -3.14 -6.54
N LEU A 57 -11.91 -4.11 -7.37
CA LEU A 57 -10.52 -4.57 -7.49
C LEU A 57 -9.92 -5.03 -6.16
N PHE A 58 -10.72 -5.64 -5.29
CA PHE A 58 -10.25 -6.13 -4.01
C PHE A 58 -9.06 -7.10 -4.17
N GLY A 59 -8.03 -6.89 -3.36
CA GLY A 59 -6.81 -7.72 -3.38
C GLY A 59 -5.80 -7.31 -4.43
N ARG A 60 -5.95 -6.16 -5.10
CA ARG A 60 -4.93 -5.67 -6.05
C ARG A 60 -3.57 -5.48 -5.41
N ARG A 61 -3.55 -4.87 -4.23
CA ARG A 61 -2.39 -4.82 -3.36
C ARG A 61 -2.74 -5.46 -2.04
N VAL A 62 -1.79 -6.22 -1.52
CA VAL A 62 -1.91 -6.93 -0.24
C VAL A 62 -0.64 -6.71 0.56
N ALA A 63 -0.78 -6.62 1.87
CA ALA A 63 0.34 -6.56 2.81
C ALA A 63 0.03 -7.46 4.02
N LEU A 64 1.08 -8.02 4.64
CA LEU A 64 0.96 -9.01 5.70
C LEU A 64 2.02 -8.76 6.77
N SER A 65 1.58 -8.67 8.03
CA SER A 65 2.47 -8.59 9.21
C SER A 65 1.89 -9.43 10.33
N GLY A 66 2.59 -10.52 10.68
CA GLY A 66 2.12 -11.47 11.68
C GLY A 66 0.76 -12.05 11.32
N ASN A 67 -0.24 -11.73 12.15
CA ASN A 67 -1.62 -12.20 12.01
C ASN A 67 -2.55 -11.17 11.36
N THR A 68 -2.03 -10.05 10.83
CA THR A 68 -2.82 -9.02 10.15
C THR A 68 -2.51 -8.96 8.67
N LEU A 69 -3.55 -9.07 7.85
CA LEU A 69 -3.52 -8.92 6.41
C LEU A 69 -4.30 -7.66 6.04
N VAL A 70 -3.72 -6.83 5.17
CA VAL A 70 -4.40 -5.66 4.60
C VAL A 70 -4.54 -5.86 3.10
N ALA A 71 -5.72 -5.59 2.56
CA ALA A 71 -5.99 -5.71 1.13
C ALA A 71 -6.73 -4.47 0.63
N GLY A 72 -6.19 -3.83 -0.41
CA GLY A 72 -6.78 -2.65 -1.04
C GLY A 72 -7.93 -3.01 -1.98
N ALA A 73 -8.89 -2.08 -2.10
CA ALA A 73 -10.01 -2.09 -3.02
C ALA A 73 -10.21 -0.67 -3.57
N GLN A 74 -9.27 -0.23 -4.40
CA GLN A 74 -9.14 1.16 -4.84
C GLN A 74 -10.32 1.72 -5.65
N TRP A 75 -11.19 0.87 -6.18
CA TRP A 75 -12.34 1.29 -6.99
C TRP A 75 -13.67 1.13 -6.26
N ASP A 76 -13.65 0.71 -5.01
CA ASP A 76 -14.80 0.69 -4.12
C ASP A 76 -15.36 2.10 -3.89
N ASP A 77 -16.66 2.18 -3.58
CA ASP A 77 -17.39 3.40 -3.23
C ASP A 77 -17.13 4.58 -4.20
N SER A 78 -17.53 4.42 -5.46
CA SER A 78 -17.29 5.42 -6.53
C SER A 78 -15.81 5.78 -6.67
N LYS A 79 -14.93 4.78 -6.48
CA LYS A 79 -13.47 4.88 -6.53
C LYS A 79 -12.87 5.88 -5.54
N SER A 80 -13.62 6.25 -4.50
CA SER A 80 -13.01 6.85 -3.33
C SER A 80 -12.08 5.84 -2.65
N GLY A 81 -12.41 4.55 -2.74
CA GLY A 81 -11.57 3.43 -2.41
C GLY A 81 -11.62 3.04 -0.93
N SER A 82 -11.23 1.79 -0.66
CA SER A 82 -11.20 1.22 0.68
C SER A 82 -9.97 0.32 0.87
N ALA A 83 -9.64 0.03 2.13
CA ALA A 83 -8.77 -1.08 2.49
C ALA A 83 -9.43 -1.95 3.56
N TYR A 84 -9.28 -3.26 3.41
CA TYR A 84 -9.86 -4.25 4.30
C TYR A 84 -8.77 -4.89 5.14
N ILE A 85 -9.07 -5.08 6.42
CA ILE A 85 -8.15 -5.64 7.40
C ILE A 85 -8.71 -6.97 7.86
N PHE A 86 -7.91 -8.02 7.68
CA PHE A 86 -8.22 -9.36 8.13
C PHE A 86 -7.28 -9.75 9.27
N ARG A 87 -7.84 -10.40 10.28
CA ARG A 87 -7.09 -10.91 11.43
C ARG A 87 -7.16 -12.43 11.47
N ARG A 88 -6.03 -13.07 11.76
CA ARG A 88 -5.94 -14.51 11.95
C ARG A 88 -6.16 -14.89 13.41
N THR A 89 -7.11 -15.81 13.64
CA THR A 89 -7.34 -16.47 14.93
C THR A 89 -7.23 -17.98 14.71
N GLY A 90 -6.15 -18.59 15.23
CA GLY A 90 -5.83 -19.99 14.96
C GLY A 90 -5.47 -20.23 13.49
N THR A 91 -6.33 -20.92 12.75
CA THR A 91 -6.18 -21.16 11.29
C THR A 91 -7.18 -20.38 10.45
N PHE A 92 -8.04 -19.58 11.08
CA PHE A 92 -9.11 -18.85 10.40
C PHE A 92 -8.76 -17.37 10.27
N TRP A 93 -9.04 -16.81 9.10
CA TRP A 93 -8.95 -15.38 8.82
C TRP A 93 -10.34 -14.78 8.74
N GLU A 94 -10.56 -13.73 9.51
CA GLU A 94 -11.82 -12.99 9.54
C GLU A 94 -11.61 -11.53 9.15
N GLN A 95 -12.57 -10.93 8.46
CA GLN A 95 -12.57 -9.49 8.20
C GLN A 95 -12.82 -8.78 9.54
N GLN A 96 -11.79 -8.10 10.04
CA GLN A 96 -11.84 -7.38 11.31
C GLN A 96 -12.36 -5.94 11.11
N ALA A 97 -11.95 -5.29 10.01
CA ALA A 97 -12.33 -3.91 9.73
C ALA A 97 -12.30 -3.60 8.22
N LYS A 98 -13.00 -2.52 7.85
CA LYS A 98 -12.88 -1.81 6.58
C LYS A 98 -12.53 -0.36 6.92
N ILE A 99 -11.42 0.15 6.39
CA ILE A 99 -10.95 1.51 6.59
C ILE A 99 -11.08 2.31 5.30
N LYS A 100 -11.37 3.61 5.45
CA LYS A 100 -11.47 4.61 4.38
C LYS A 100 -10.78 5.89 4.85
N ALA A 101 -10.32 6.71 3.92
CA ALA A 101 -9.90 8.06 4.25
C ALA A 101 -11.07 8.87 4.85
N LEU A 102 -10.82 9.61 5.93
CA LEU A 102 -11.86 10.44 6.59
C LEU A 102 -12.36 11.58 5.71
N ASP A 103 -11.52 12.04 4.79
CA ASP A 103 -11.75 13.09 3.81
C ASP A 103 -11.91 12.54 2.39
N ALA A 104 -12.27 11.25 2.25
CA ALA A 104 -12.37 10.56 0.98
C ALA A 104 -13.21 11.33 -0.05
N LYS A 105 -12.64 11.52 -1.24
CA LYS A 105 -13.31 12.08 -2.42
C LYS A 105 -13.43 10.97 -3.48
N SER A 106 -14.39 11.11 -4.39
CA SER A 106 -14.49 10.20 -5.54
C SER A 106 -13.22 10.26 -6.38
N ASP A 107 -12.88 9.13 -7.00
CA ASP A 107 -11.68 8.96 -7.83
C ASP A 107 -10.32 9.14 -7.13
N SER A 108 -10.24 9.32 -5.80
CA SER A 108 -8.96 9.40 -5.07
C SER A 108 -8.18 8.08 -4.99
N TRP A 109 -8.85 6.94 -5.23
CA TRP A 109 -8.25 5.60 -5.31
C TRP A 109 -7.56 5.15 -4.01
N PHE A 110 -8.16 5.43 -2.85
CA PHE A 110 -7.67 4.92 -1.57
C PHE A 110 -7.58 3.38 -1.58
N GLY A 111 -6.44 2.82 -1.16
CA GLY A 111 -6.18 1.39 -1.29
C GLY A 111 -5.41 1.03 -2.57
N PHE A 112 -4.93 2.02 -3.32
CA PHE A 112 -4.08 1.80 -4.50
C PHE A 112 -2.80 1.04 -4.14
N ALA A 113 -2.17 1.43 -3.03
CA ALA A 113 -1.05 0.73 -2.40
C ALA A 113 -1.30 0.60 -0.89
N VAL A 114 -0.85 -0.50 -0.30
CA VAL A 114 -1.00 -0.79 1.12
C VAL A 114 0.30 -1.36 1.68
N ALA A 115 0.64 -0.98 2.89
CA ALA A 115 1.73 -1.57 3.65
C ALA A 115 1.34 -1.70 5.13
N ILE A 116 1.91 -2.68 5.82
CA ILE A 116 1.70 -2.89 7.24
C ILE A 116 2.99 -3.31 7.93
N TRP A 117 3.25 -2.70 9.08
CA TRP A 117 4.25 -3.16 10.03
C TRP A 117 3.62 -3.14 11.42
N GLU A 118 3.53 -4.31 12.06
CA GLU A 118 2.86 -4.50 13.34
C GLU A 118 1.43 -3.91 13.34
N SER A 119 1.23 -2.80 14.06
CA SER A 119 -0.04 -2.08 14.23
C SER A 119 -0.12 -0.79 13.41
N THR A 120 0.81 -0.56 12.49
CA THR A 120 0.84 0.61 11.61
C THR A 120 0.50 0.20 10.18
N ILE A 121 -0.58 0.76 9.64
CA ILE A 121 -0.99 0.56 8.25
C ILE A 121 -0.80 1.87 7.49
N ALA A 122 -0.15 1.80 6.33
CA ALA A 122 -0.13 2.88 5.36
C ALA A 122 -1.00 2.52 4.16
N VAL A 123 -1.86 3.45 3.74
CA VAL A 123 -2.74 3.27 2.59
C VAL A 123 -2.64 4.47 1.66
N ALA A 124 -2.27 4.24 0.42
CA ALA A 124 -2.17 5.29 -0.59
C ALA A 124 -3.52 5.56 -1.26
N ALA A 125 -3.74 6.84 -1.56
CA ALA A 125 -4.75 7.38 -2.45
C ALA A 125 -4.01 8.15 -3.55
N GLN A 126 -3.62 7.44 -4.61
CA GLN A 126 -2.69 7.94 -5.64
C GLN A 126 -3.20 9.22 -6.32
N TRP A 127 -4.52 9.37 -6.45
CA TRP A 127 -5.15 10.50 -7.14
C TRP A 127 -5.91 11.42 -6.18
N ASP A 128 -5.47 11.48 -4.93
CA ASP A 128 -5.93 12.53 -4.03
C ASP A 128 -5.40 13.90 -4.48
N ASP A 129 -6.29 14.90 -4.47
CA ASP A 129 -6.03 16.21 -5.09
C ASP A 129 -5.57 17.30 -4.11
N ASP A 130 -5.31 16.96 -2.84
CA ASP A 130 -5.05 17.96 -1.80
C ASP A 130 -3.69 18.68 -1.94
N GLY A 131 -2.78 18.16 -2.78
CA GLY A 131 -1.53 18.81 -3.19
C GLY A 131 -1.55 19.37 -4.61
N GLY A 132 -2.67 19.27 -5.32
CA GLY A 132 -2.80 19.53 -6.76
C GLY A 132 -3.47 18.36 -7.47
N THR A 133 -3.93 18.55 -8.70
CA THR A 133 -4.60 17.47 -9.46
C THR A 133 -3.71 16.23 -9.57
N ASP A 134 -4.22 15.07 -9.18
CA ASP A 134 -3.52 13.78 -9.19
C ASP A 134 -2.18 13.83 -8.42
N SER A 135 -2.12 14.64 -7.37
CA SER A 135 -0.88 14.82 -6.59
C SER A 135 -0.56 13.61 -5.69
N GLY A 136 -1.61 12.96 -5.18
CA GLY A 136 -1.53 11.79 -4.33
C GLY A 136 -1.33 12.08 -2.84
N SER A 137 -1.78 11.15 -2.01
CA SER A 137 -1.64 11.17 -0.55
C SER A 137 -1.46 9.77 0.01
N VAL A 138 -0.81 9.65 1.17
CA VAL A 138 -0.73 8.41 1.95
C VAL A 138 -1.31 8.61 3.33
N TYR A 139 -2.23 7.75 3.73
CA TYR A 139 -2.90 7.80 5.02
C TYR A 139 -2.32 6.75 5.97
N VAL A 140 -2.06 7.16 7.20
CA VAL A 140 -1.55 6.26 8.24
C VAL A 140 -2.67 5.93 9.22
N PHE A 141 -2.90 4.64 9.42
CA PHE A 141 -3.82 4.10 10.40
C PHE A 141 -3.06 3.35 11.49
N GLU A 142 -3.50 3.53 12.73
CA GLU A 142 -3.00 2.78 13.89
C GLU A 142 -4.13 2.09 14.62
N GLU A 143 -3.88 0.86 15.08
CA GLU A 143 -4.78 0.09 15.92
C GLU A 143 -4.77 0.66 17.34
N LYS A 144 -5.84 1.34 17.74
CA LYS A 144 -5.99 1.91 19.09
C LYS A 144 -6.27 0.83 20.14
N SER A 145 -7.02 -0.18 19.75
CA SER A 145 -7.40 -1.37 20.51
C SER A 145 -7.81 -2.44 19.52
N ALA A 146 -7.87 -3.71 19.93
CA ALA A 146 -8.19 -4.83 19.03
C ALA A 146 -9.38 -4.53 18.09
N GLY A 147 -9.10 -4.41 16.79
CA GLY A 147 -10.07 -4.16 15.72
C GLY A 147 -10.50 -2.71 15.51
N VAL A 148 -10.00 -1.78 16.32
CA VAL A 148 -10.34 -0.35 16.22
C VAL A 148 -9.17 0.40 15.61
N TRP A 149 -9.27 0.65 14.31
CA TRP A 149 -8.27 1.38 13.53
C TRP A 149 -8.64 2.85 13.42
N THR A 150 -7.67 3.73 13.62
CA THR A 150 -7.86 5.19 13.58
C THR A 150 -6.90 5.82 12.60
N GLN A 151 -7.39 6.72 11.75
CA GLN A 151 -6.54 7.54 10.89
C GLN A 151 -5.76 8.52 11.78
N LYS A 152 -4.43 8.41 11.76
CA LYS A 152 -3.51 9.22 12.56
C LYS A 152 -2.86 10.34 11.77
N ALA A 153 -2.63 10.10 10.49
CA ALA A 153 -1.99 11.09 9.63
C ALA A 153 -2.49 10.97 8.19
N LYS A 154 -2.39 12.07 7.47
CA LYS A 154 -2.40 12.16 6.01
C LYS A 154 -1.07 12.77 5.61
N LEU A 155 -0.30 12.05 4.81
CA LEU A 155 1.04 12.39 4.36
C LEU A 155 0.96 12.85 2.91
N LYS A 156 1.67 13.93 2.63
CA LYS A 156 1.97 14.46 1.30
C LYS A 156 3.45 14.79 1.29
N ALA A 157 4.08 14.79 0.12
CA ALA A 157 5.41 15.36 0.00
C ALA A 157 5.36 16.88 0.24
N ARG A 158 6.45 17.43 0.78
CA ARG A 158 6.58 18.86 1.07
C ARG A 158 6.63 19.70 -0.22
N ASP A 159 7.16 19.10 -1.27
CA ASP A 159 7.23 19.66 -2.62
C ASP A 159 6.13 19.12 -3.54
N THR A 160 5.10 18.47 -3.00
CA THR A 160 4.00 17.91 -3.79
C THR A 160 3.43 18.94 -4.77
N VAL A 161 3.40 18.54 -6.04
CA VAL A 161 2.71 19.24 -7.12
C VAL A 161 1.72 18.32 -7.83
N ALA A 162 0.97 18.88 -8.77
CA ALA A 162 0.02 18.11 -9.56
C ALA A 162 0.73 17.04 -10.40
N LYS A 163 0.17 15.83 -10.40
CA LYS A 163 0.61 14.67 -11.21
C LYS A 163 1.92 14.02 -10.78
N ASP A 164 2.36 14.22 -9.54
CA ASP A 164 3.51 13.48 -9.00
C ASP A 164 3.14 12.03 -8.65
N ASP A 165 1.85 11.70 -8.55
CA ASP A 165 1.35 10.36 -8.17
C ASP A 165 1.94 9.87 -6.83
N PHE A 166 2.10 10.76 -5.84
CA PHE A 166 2.62 10.40 -4.52
C PHE A 166 1.78 9.29 -3.87
N GLY A 167 2.44 8.21 -3.45
CA GLY A 167 1.74 7.01 -2.97
C GLY A 167 1.59 5.92 -4.01
N TYR A 168 2.25 6.03 -5.17
CA TYR A 168 2.32 4.94 -6.16
C TYR A 168 2.76 3.62 -5.53
N SER A 169 3.75 3.68 -4.65
CA SER A 169 4.21 2.56 -3.84
C SER A 169 4.48 3.01 -2.42
N VAL A 170 4.33 2.09 -1.46
CA VAL A 170 4.54 2.38 -0.04
C VAL A 170 5.11 1.16 0.67
N ALA A 171 6.07 1.37 1.58
CA ALA A 171 6.54 0.37 2.53
C ALA A 171 6.76 1.02 3.89
N VAL A 172 6.49 0.26 4.96
CA VAL A 172 6.68 0.70 6.36
C VAL A 172 7.46 -0.38 7.12
N TYR A 173 8.39 0.05 7.97
CA TYR A 173 9.15 -0.81 8.87
C TYR A 173 9.51 0.00 10.12
N GLY A 174 9.09 -0.49 11.29
CA GLY A 174 9.30 0.20 12.55
C GLY A 174 8.72 1.62 12.54
N ASP A 175 9.62 2.58 12.68
CA ASP A 175 9.34 4.01 12.72
C ASP A 175 9.60 4.73 11.38
N LYS A 176 9.91 4.00 10.32
CA LYS A 176 10.21 4.55 8.99
C LYS A 176 9.19 4.10 7.96
N MET A 177 8.98 4.97 6.97
CA MET A 177 8.15 4.72 5.81
C MET A 177 8.84 5.26 4.58
N ILE A 178 8.76 4.54 3.47
CA ILE A 178 9.19 5.00 2.15
C ILE A 178 7.97 5.04 1.25
N ILE A 179 7.81 6.15 0.53
CA ILE A 179 6.70 6.38 -0.38
C ILE A 179 7.26 6.78 -1.74
N GLY A 180 6.82 6.08 -2.80
CA GLY A 180 7.18 6.39 -4.17
C GLY A 180 6.17 7.32 -4.84
N ALA A 181 6.68 8.12 -5.78
CA ALA A 181 5.97 9.05 -6.64
C ALA A 181 6.56 8.90 -8.05
N ASP A 182 6.09 7.92 -8.82
CA ASP A 182 6.76 7.51 -10.06
C ASP A 182 6.64 8.54 -11.20
N ALA A 183 5.68 9.46 -11.07
CA ALA A 183 5.44 10.52 -12.05
C ALA A 183 6.09 11.87 -11.68
N ASP A 184 6.69 12.00 -10.49
CA ASP A 184 7.43 13.21 -10.05
C ASP A 184 8.38 13.70 -11.15
N ASP A 185 8.27 14.99 -11.49
CA ASP A 185 9.03 15.62 -12.56
C ASP A 185 10.13 16.59 -12.09
N ASP A 186 10.42 16.57 -10.79
CA ASP A 186 11.67 16.94 -10.15
C ASP A 186 12.84 16.83 -11.12
N GLY A 187 13.27 15.60 -11.40
CA GLY A 187 14.43 15.24 -12.23
C GLY A 187 14.24 15.35 -13.74
N GLY A 188 13.18 16.03 -14.19
CA GLY A 188 12.70 16.01 -15.56
C GLY A 188 11.46 15.11 -15.69
N LYS A 189 10.73 15.26 -16.81
CA LYS A 189 9.47 14.54 -17.04
C LYS A 189 9.57 13.05 -16.71
N LEU A 190 8.66 12.56 -15.86
CA LEU A 190 8.58 11.15 -15.43
C LEU A 190 9.89 10.65 -14.82
N SER A 191 10.60 11.51 -14.11
CA SER A 191 11.82 11.10 -13.41
C SER A 191 11.53 10.19 -12.23
N GLY A 192 10.42 10.45 -11.56
CA GLY A 192 10.02 9.82 -10.33
C GLY A 192 10.85 10.26 -9.12
N GLY A 193 10.26 10.03 -7.95
CA GLY A 193 10.81 10.37 -6.65
C GLY A 193 10.46 9.33 -5.59
N ALA A 194 11.25 9.27 -4.52
CA ALA A 194 10.91 8.51 -3.34
C ALA A 194 11.24 9.29 -2.07
N TYR A 195 10.32 9.22 -1.11
CA TYR A 195 10.27 10.07 0.07
C TYR A 195 10.30 9.22 1.34
N VAL A 196 11.27 9.51 2.21
CA VAL A 196 11.37 8.85 3.51
C VAL A 196 10.63 9.69 4.56
N PHE A 197 9.73 9.04 5.29
CA PHE A 197 9.08 9.60 6.46
C PHE A 197 9.54 8.87 7.72
N GLN A 198 9.76 9.63 8.78
CA GLN A 198 10.16 9.14 10.10
C GLN A 198 9.07 9.49 11.10
N ARG A 199 8.63 8.51 11.89
CA ARG A 199 7.72 8.73 13.00
C ARG A 199 8.48 9.48 14.09
N ALA A 200 7.94 10.63 14.49
CA ALA A 200 8.41 11.45 15.59
C ALA A 200 7.24 11.66 16.56
N GLU A 201 7.34 11.03 17.74
CA GLU A 201 6.29 10.95 18.74
C GLU A 201 4.97 10.41 18.16
N SER A 202 3.99 11.30 17.91
CA SER A 202 2.66 10.98 17.38
C SER A 202 2.44 11.46 15.94
N SER A 203 3.50 11.90 15.26
CA SER A 203 3.45 12.45 13.91
C SER A 203 4.45 11.75 12.99
N TRP A 204 4.30 11.95 11.68
CA TRP A 204 5.24 11.51 10.66
C TRP A 204 5.85 12.73 10.00
N ILE A 205 7.18 12.78 9.94
CA ILE A 205 7.94 13.90 9.41
C ILE A 205 8.67 13.43 8.16
N GLU A 206 8.56 14.19 7.08
CA GLU A 206 9.36 13.95 5.88
C GLU A 206 10.83 14.27 6.13
N MET A 207 11.71 13.30 5.86
CA MET A 207 13.15 13.44 5.96
C MET A 207 13.70 14.07 4.68
N THR A 208 13.68 15.40 4.60
CA THR A 208 14.03 16.17 3.39
C THR A 208 15.44 15.94 2.84
N THR A 209 16.40 15.48 3.67
CA THR A 209 17.74 15.08 3.21
C THR A 209 17.77 13.71 2.54
N SER A 210 16.64 13.00 2.52
CA SER A 210 16.49 11.62 2.03
C SER A 210 15.50 11.51 0.87
N LYS A 211 15.13 12.63 0.21
CA LYS A 211 14.41 12.56 -1.08
C LYS A 211 15.36 11.95 -2.11
N MET A 212 14.92 10.84 -2.70
CA MET A 212 15.58 10.22 -3.84
C MET A 212 14.89 10.75 -5.10
N ARG A 213 15.69 11.17 -6.08
CA ARG A 213 15.20 11.78 -7.31
C ARG A 213 15.79 11.03 -8.49
N GLY A 214 14.93 10.55 -9.38
CA GLY A 214 15.36 9.92 -10.62
C GLY A 214 15.81 10.96 -11.65
N SER A 215 16.22 10.47 -12.81
CA SER A 215 16.45 11.27 -14.02
C SER A 215 15.28 11.10 -15.00
N TYR A 216 15.18 11.98 -16.00
CA TYR A 216 14.15 11.92 -17.06
C TYR A 216 13.78 10.48 -17.48
N GLY A 217 12.51 10.13 -17.32
CA GLY A 217 11.94 8.86 -17.74
C GLY A 217 12.30 7.64 -16.87
N GLU A 218 13.07 7.77 -15.79
CA GLU A 218 13.42 6.63 -14.94
C GLU A 218 12.22 6.08 -14.15
N MET A 219 11.24 6.93 -13.83
CA MET A 219 10.08 6.57 -13.00
C MET A 219 10.52 5.95 -11.65
N LEU A 220 11.47 6.60 -10.98
CA LEU A 220 11.93 6.20 -9.66
C LEU A 220 10.77 6.23 -8.64
N GLY A 221 10.71 5.25 -7.75
CA GLY A 221 9.58 5.13 -6.81
C GLY A 221 8.43 4.25 -7.33
N TYR A 222 8.60 3.64 -8.50
CA TYR A 222 7.64 2.67 -9.04
C TYR A 222 7.38 1.49 -8.09
N SER A 223 8.41 1.05 -7.37
CA SER A 223 8.29 0.07 -6.30
C SER A 223 9.25 0.40 -5.18
N VAL A 224 8.85 0.16 -3.93
CA VAL A 224 9.69 0.39 -2.76
C VAL A 224 9.66 -0.80 -1.82
N ALA A 225 10.77 -1.03 -1.13
CA ALA A 225 10.86 -1.96 0.00
C ALA A 225 11.70 -1.33 1.10
N LEU A 226 11.39 -1.70 2.34
CA LEU A 226 12.01 -1.15 3.53
C LEU A 226 12.29 -2.28 4.52
N SER A 227 13.46 -2.19 5.14
CA SER A 227 13.88 -3.05 6.24
C SER A 227 14.46 -2.17 7.35
N GLU A 228 14.96 -2.80 8.41
CA GLU A 228 15.62 -2.11 9.51
C GLU A 228 16.76 -1.21 9.06
N SER A 229 17.56 -1.68 8.10
CA SER A 229 18.82 -1.04 7.71
C SER A 229 18.90 -0.64 6.24
N HIS A 230 17.93 -1.02 5.41
CA HIS A 230 17.98 -0.73 3.97
C HIS A 230 16.65 -0.24 3.42
N VAL A 231 16.75 0.71 2.50
CA VAL A 231 15.70 1.10 1.56
C VAL A 231 16.05 0.56 0.18
N VAL A 232 15.08 -0.02 -0.52
CA VAL A 232 15.20 -0.36 -1.93
C VAL A 232 14.16 0.42 -2.72
N VAL A 233 14.58 1.10 -3.78
CA VAL A 233 13.69 1.86 -4.66
C VAL A 233 13.91 1.41 -6.11
N GLY A 234 12.85 0.87 -6.70
CA GLY A 234 12.82 0.46 -8.09
C GLY A 234 12.51 1.61 -9.04
N THR A 235 12.98 1.45 -10.26
CA THR A 235 12.76 2.35 -11.41
C THR A 235 12.18 1.52 -12.53
N TYR A 236 11.07 1.99 -13.13
CA TYR A 236 10.48 1.26 -14.25
C TYR A 236 11.20 1.56 -15.57
N GLY A 237 11.51 2.82 -15.85
CA GLY A 237 12.05 3.21 -17.15
C GLY A 237 13.54 2.89 -17.33
N ALA A 238 14.28 2.71 -16.23
CA ALA A 238 15.69 2.33 -16.27
C ALA A 238 15.96 0.84 -16.01
N ASP A 239 14.92 0.03 -15.78
CA ASP A 239 15.04 -1.40 -15.46
C ASP A 239 16.02 -1.69 -14.30
N ALA A 240 16.05 -0.80 -13.29
CA ALA A 240 17.03 -0.84 -12.21
C ALA A 240 16.37 -0.68 -10.82
N ALA A 241 17.14 -1.02 -9.78
CA ALA A 241 16.79 -0.71 -8.40
C ALA A 241 18.01 -0.11 -7.67
N TYR A 242 17.75 0.89 -6.83
CA TYR A 242 18.73 1.52 -5.97
C TYR A 242 18.55 1.03 -4.55
N ILE A 243 19.68 0.77 -3.86
CA ILE A 243 19.69 0.31 -2.47
C ILE A 243 20.46 1.33 -1.64
N PHE A 244 19.87 1.75 -0.54
CA PHE A 244 20.42 2.74 0.38
C PHE A 244 20.49 2.17 1.78
N GLU A 245 21.62 2.33 2.45
CA GLU A 245 21.77 2.02 3.87
C GLU A 245 21.17 3.14 4.72
N LEU A 246 20.41 2.76 5.74
CA LEU A 246 19.89 3.65 6.77
C LEU A 246 20.91 3.70 7.92
N ASN A 247 21.42 4.89 8.20
CA ASN A 247 22.29 5.17 9.34
C ASN A 247 21.48 5.33 10.63
#